data_AF-A0A7V8DFF9-F1
#
_entry.id   AF-A0A7V8DFF9-F1
#
_cell.length_a   1.000
_cell.length_b   1.000
_cell.length_c   1.000
_cell.angle_alpha   90.00
_cell.angle_beta   90.00
_cell.angle_gamma   90.00
#
_symmetry.space_group_name_H-M   'P 1'
#
loop_
_entity.id
_entity.type
_entity.pdbx_description
1 polymer ?
#
loop_
_entity_poly.entity_id
_entity_poly.type
_entity_poly.pdbx_seq_one_letter_code
_entity_poly.pdbx_strand_id
1 'polypeptide(L)'
;LLARGAVFVADDNTDLAVRDGRLYATAPSAIIGLIEVRGIGVVAIGGAAETEVRVVIDLVTPDEVERMPEEQWCEVVAGIRMRRFALAAFEASATAKVAVAVQVATGCLPLIS
;
A
#
# COMPACT_ATOMS: atom_id res chain seq x y z
N LEU A 1 -0.14 3.64 10.19
CA LEU A 1 0.78 2.52 9.84
C LEU A 1 2.12 2.64 10.57
N LEU A 2 2.83 3.77 10.46
CA LEU A 2 4.13 4.01 11.13
C LEU A 2 4.11 3.69 12.64
N ALA A 3 3.11 4.17 13.37
CA ALA A 3 2.94 3.89 14.80
C ALA A 3 2.76 2.40 15.16
N ARG A 4 2.51 1.54 14.15
CA ARG A 4 2.38 0.07 14.30
C ARG A 4 3.61 -0.67 13.76
N GLY A 5 4.72 0.03 13.52
CA GLY A 5 5.98 -0.56 13.08
C GLY A 5 6.14 -0.73 11.57
N ALA A 6 5.26 -0.14 10.75
CA ALA A 6 5.49 -0.08 9.31
C ALA A 6 6.66 0.86 8.99
N VAL A 7 7.40 0.55 7.94
CA VAL A 7 8.52 1.38 7.44
C VAL A 7 8.03 2.21 6.26
N PHE A 8 8.31 3.52 6.28
CA PHE A 8 7.97 4.44 5.20
C PHE A 8 8.88 4.23 4.00
N VAL A 9 8.35 4.43 2.78
CA VAL A 9 9.12 4.40 1.54
C VAL A 9 8.93 5.71 0.78
N ALA A 10 7.69 6.04 0.42
CA ALA A 10 7.34 7.22 -0.37
C ALA A 10 5.94 7.74 0.01
N ASP A 11 5.70 9.02 -0.30
CA ASP A 11 4.40 9.71 -0.19
C ASP A 11 4.15 10.49 -1.49
N ASP A 12 2.88 10.64 -1.87
CA ASP A 12 2.37 11.25 -3.12
C ASP A 12 2.90 10.65 -4.45
N ASN A 13 4.22 10.65 -4.67
CA ASN A 13 4.85 10.11 -5.87
C ASN A 13 5.74 8.92 -5.51
N THR A 14 5.63 7.84 -6.29
CA THR A 14 6.41 6.61 -6.09
C THR A 14 6.97 6.15 -7.42
N ASP A 15 8.29 5.95 -7.48
CA ASP A 15 8.96 5.40 -8.65
C ASP A 15 8.86 3.87 -8.60
N LEU A 16 8.39 3.29 -9.70
CA LEU A 16 8.15 1.86 -9.83
C LEU A 16 9.10 1.23 -10.86
N ALA A 17 9.73 0.12 -10.49
CA ALA A 17 10.62 -0.64 -11.35
C ALA A 17 10.28 -2.13 -11.34
N VAL A 18 10.28 -2.75 -12.52
CA VAL A 18 10.12 -4.21 -12.66
C VAL A 18 11.49 -4.85 -12.78
N ARG A 19 11.77 -5.82 -11.89
CA ARG A 19 13.00 -6.62 -11.88
C ARG A 19 12.66 -8.08 -11.64
N ASP A 20 13.08 -8.97 -12.53
CA ASP A 20 12.83 -10.41 -12.45
C ASP A 20 11.35 -10.77 -12.24
N GLY A 21 10.45 -10.05 -12.92
CA GLY A 21 9.00 -10.25 -12.82
C GLY A 21 8.38 -9.77 -11.50
N ARG A 22 9.13 -9.03 -10.67
CA ARG A 22 8.64 -8.43 -9.42
C ARG A 22 8.66 -6.91 -9.51
N LEU A 23 7.72 -6.28 -8.83
CA LEU A 23 7.62 -4.83 -8.78
C LEU A 23 8.25 -4.28 -7.50
N TYR A 24 9.07 -3.25 -7.65
CA TYR A 24 9.72 -2.56 -6.55
C TYR A 24 9.35 -1.09 -6.58
N ALA A 25 9.21 -0.51 -5.38
CA ALA A 25 8.87 0.89 -5.16
C ALA A 25 10.01 1.61 -4.44
N THR A 26 10.29 2.83 -4.90
CA THR A 26 11.25 3.77 -4.29
C THR A 26 10.62 5.16 -4.26
N ALA A 27 11.12 6.05 -3.39
CA ALA A 27 10.76 7.47 -3.47
C ALA A 27 11.61 8.19 -4.53
N PRO A 28 11.00 9.10 -5.32
CA PRO A 28 11.75 10.03 -6.15
C PRO A 28 12.76 10.82 -5.31
N SER A 29 13.94 11.10 -5.89
CA SER A 29 15.08 11.72 -5.18
C SER A 29 14.74 13.03 -4.46
N ALA A 30 13.80 13.81 -5.01
CA ALA A 30 13.39 15.10 -4.45
C ALA A 30 12.59 14.99 -3.14
N ILE A 31 11.99 13.82 -2.83
CA ILE A 31 11.06 13.64 -1.70
C ILE A 31 11.39 12.45 -0.81
N ILE A 32 12.62 11.92 -0.87
CA ILE A 32 13.05 10.78 -0.06
C ILE A 32 12.85 11.06 1.44
N GLY A 33 12.10 10.18 2.11
CA GLY A 33 11.88 10.24 3.56
C GLY A 33 11.03 11.43 4.03
N LEU A 34 10.37 12.11 3.10
CA LEU A 34 9.47 13.24 3.36
C LEU A 34 8.01 12.80 3.20
N ILE A 35 7.15 13.27 4.09
CA ILE A 35 5.69 13.08 4.03
C ILE A 35 4.98 14.39 4.36
N GLU A 36 3.89 14.71 3.66
CA GLU A 36 3.03 15.84 4.05
C GLU A 36 2.02 15.38 5.12
N VAL A 37 2.06 16.01 6.29
CA VAL A 37 1.03 15.83 7.31
C VAL A 37 0.14 17.06 7.33
N ARG A 38 -1.05 16.94 6.72
CA ARG A 38 -2.01 18.05 6.65
C ARG A 38 -2.31 18.64 8.03
N GLY A 39 -2.26 19.97 8.11
CA GLY A 39 -2.41 20.71 9.37
C GLY A 39 -1.11 20.87 10.18
N ILE A 40 -0.02 20.19 9.80
CA ILE A 40 1.31 20.31 10.41
C ILE A 40 2.33 20.84 9.41
N GLY A 41 2.40 20.24 8.22
CA GLY A 41 3.36 20.56 7.16
C GLY A 41 4.16 19.34 6.70
N VAL A 42 5.21 19.57 5.92
CA VAL A 42 6.12 18.51 5.44
C VAL A 42 7.09 18.13 6.55
N VAL A 43 7.21 16.83 6.84
CA VAL A 43 8.08 16.31 7.89
C VAL A 43 9.04 15.27 7.34
N ALA A 44 10.28 15.30 7.83
CA ALA A 44 11.28 14.28 7.53
C ALA A 44 11.18 13.15 8.55
N ILE A 45 10.83 11.96 8.09
CA ILE A 45 10.67 10.75 8.92
C ILE A 45 11.69 9.66 8.57
N GLY A 46 12.49 9.87 7.53
CA GLY A 46 13.35 8.84 6.96
C GLY A 46 12.52 7.74 6.28
N GLY A 47 13.15 6.63 5.92
CA GLY A 47 12.44 5.53 5.27
C GLY A 47 13.39 4.45 4.77
N ALA A 48 12.82 3.35 4.29
CA ALA A 48 13.56 2.38 3.51
C ALA A 48 13.80 2.97 2.10
N ALA A 49 14.98 2.66 1.54
CA ALA A 49 15.31 3.09 0.19
C ALA A 49 14.41 2.44 -0.87
N GLU A 50 13.94 1.22 -0.61
CA GLU A 50 13.17 0.41 -1.56
C GLU A 50 12.34 -0.66 -0.84
N THR A 51 11.22 -1.06 -1.45
CA THR A 51 10.46 -2.25 -1.06
C THR A 51 9.91 -3.01 -2.27
N GLU A 52 9.72 -4.33 -2.15
CA GLU A 52 8.87 -5.08 -3.09
C GLU A 52 7.40 -4.71 -2.84
N VAL A 53 6.64 -4.44 -3.90
CA VAL A 53 5.20 -4.17 -3.84
C VAL A 53 4.46 -5.50 -3.99
N ARG A 54 3.50 -5.75 -3.10
CA ARG A 54 2.81 -7.06 -3.02
C ARG A 54 1.30 -6.97 -3.15
N VAL A 55 0.73 -5.80 -2.92
CA VAL A 55 -0.71 -5.57 -2.84
C VAL A 55 -1.01 -4.13 -3.21
N VAL A 56 -2.15 -3.93 -3.87
CA VAL A 56 -2.74 -2.60 -4.08
C VAL A 56 -3.96 -2.47 -3.17
N ILE A 57 -4.07 -1.33 -2.50
CA ILE A 57 -5.21 -1.02 -1.62
C ILE A 57 -5.81 0.30 -2.10
N ASP A 58 -7.01 0.23 -2.64
CA ASP A 58 -7.76 1.40 -3.04
C ASP A 58 -8.51 1.95 -1.83
N LEU A 59 -8.33 3.26 -1.60
CA LEU A 59 -9.05 3.98 -0.57
C LEU A 59 -10.36 4.50 -1.15
N VAL A 60 -11.47 3.89 -0.73
CA VAL A 60 -12.83 4.12 -1.27
C VAL A 60 -13.77 4.68 -0.21
N THR A 61 -14.99 5.08 -0.60
CA THR A 61 -16.01 5.44 0.40
C THR A 61 -16.55 4.20 1.12
N PRO A 62 -17.09 4.34 2.35
CA PRO A 62 -17.55 3.17 3.12
C PRO A 62 -18.63 2.33 2.43
N ASP A 63 -19.48 2.93 1.61
CA ASP A 63 -20.54 2.27 0.86
C ASP A 63 -20.03 1.44 -0.33
N GLU A 64 -18.81 1.71 -0.81
CA GLU A 64 -18.13 0.94 -1.86
C GLU A 64 -17.42 -0.31 -1.30
N VAL A 65 -17.32 -0.46 0.03
CA VAL A 65 -16.67 -1.61 0.66
C VAL A 65 -17.67 -2.77 0.80
N GLU A 66 -17.57 -3.73 -0.11
CA GLU A 66 -18.38 -4.94 -0.06
C GLU A 66 -18.04 -5.81 1.16
N ARG A 67 -19.06 -6.44 1.77
CA ARG A 67 -18.88 -7.34 2.92
C ARG A 67 -18.09 -8.61 2.55
N MET A 68 -18.34 -9.14 1.35
CA MET A 68 -17.72 -10.36 0.81
C MET A 68 -17.38 -10.12 -0.66
N PRO A 69 -16.30 -9.38 -0.96
CA PRO A 69 -15.93 -9.06 -2.33
C PRO A 69 -15.43 -10.29 -3.07
N GLU A 70 -15.66 -10.33 -4.37
CA GLU A 70 -14.97 -11.26 -5.26
C GLU A 70 -13.45 -10.95 -5.30
N GLU A 71 -12.65 -11.91 -5.77
CA GLU A 71 -11.21 -11.71 -5.88
C GLU A 71 -10.88 -10.71 -6.99
N GLN A 72 -10.19 -9.63 -6.60
CA GLN A 72 -9.85 -8.53 -7.51
C GLN A 72 -8.34 -8.43 -7.76
N TRP A 73 -8.01 -8.13 -9.01
CA TRP A 73 -6.64 -7.95 -9.49
C TRP A 73 -6.57 -6.71 -10.38
N CYS A 74 -5.50 -5.93 -10.24
CA CYS A 74 -5.19 -4.83 -11.16
C CYS A 74 -3.83 -5.05 -11.82
N GLU A 75 -3.65 -4.53 -13.03
CA GLU A 75 -2.33 -4.35 -13.63
C GLU A 75 -1.73 -3.04 -13.12
N VAL A 76 -0.52 -3.09 -12.56
CA VAL A 76 0.14 -1.92 -11.97
C VAL A 76 1.06 -1.25 -12.98
N VAL A 77 2.01 -2.01 -13.56
CA VAL A 77 2.91 -1.54 -14.61
C VAL A 77 3.51 -2.73 -15.37
N ALA A 78 3.70 -2.57 -16.68
CA ALA A 78 4.36 -3.54 -17.56
C ALA A 78 3.84 -4.98 -17.41
N GLY A 79 2.52 -5.17 -17.35
CA GLY A 79 1.90 -6.48 -17.21
C GLY A 79 1.97 -7.12 -15.82
N ILE A 80 2.60 -6.48 -14.82
CA ILE A 80 2.61 -6.99 -13.45
C ILE A 80 1.24 -6.78 -12.82
N ARG A 81 0.56 -7.89 -12.52
CA ARG A 81 -0.74 -7.90 -11.84
C ARG A 81 -0.58 -8.15 -10.34
N MET A 82 -1.39 -7.46 -9.56
CA MET A 82 -1.39 -7.58 -8.09
C MET A 82 -2.79 -7.75 -7.54
N ARG A 83 -2.89 -8.45 -6.41
CA ARG A 83 -4.14 -8.47 -5.64
C ARG A 83 -4.50 -7.05 -5.23
N ARG A 84 -5.77 -6.74 -5.40
CA ARG A 84 -6.37 -5.45 -5.08
C ARG A 84 -7.41 -5.63 -3.99
N PHE A 85 -7.39 -4.75 -3.00
CA PHE A 85 -8.42 -4.65 -1.97
C PHE A 85 -8.96 -3.23 -1.91
N ALA A 86 -10.24 -3.06 -1.57
CA ALA A 86 -10.84 -1.76 -1.33
C ALA A 86 -11.06 -1.58 0.18
N LEU A 87 -10.64 -0.44 0.74
CA LEU A 87 -10.79 -0.10 2.16
C LEU A 87 -11.31 1.33 2.34
N ALA A 88 -12.13 1.54 3.37
CA ALA A 88 -12.51 2.87 3.79
C ALA A 88 -11.38 3.52 4.61
N ALA A 89 -10.79 4.62 4.13
CA ALA A 89 -9.58 5.20 4.71
C ALA A 89 -9.72 5.64 6.19
N PHE A 90 -10.91 6.13 6.56
CA PHE A 90 -11.13 6.81 7.84
C PHE A 90 -11.85 5.95 8.89
N GLU A 91 -12.06 4.66 8.64
CA GLU A 91 -12.57 3.77 9.68
C GLU A 91 -11.46 3.45 10.71
N ALA A 92 -11.83 3.27 11.97
CA ALA A 92 -10.85 3.00 13.05
C ALA A 92 -9.98 1.75 12.79
N SER A 93 -10.51 0.80 12.02
CA SER A 93 -9.83 -0.46 11.70
C SER A 93 -9.00 -0.44 10.41
N ALA A 94 -8.96 0.67 9.66
CA ALA A 94 -8.32 0.75 8.34
C ALA A 94 -6.88 0.22 8.37
N THR A 95 -6.06 0.71 9.31
CA THR A 95 -4.66 0.30 9.43
C THR A 95 -4.47 -1.17 9.82
N ALA A 96 -5.43 -1.75 10.55
CA ALA A 96 -5.41 -3.18 10.87
C ALA A 96 -5.81 -4.03 9.65
N LYS A 97 -6.79 -3.58 8.85
CA LYS A 97 -7.18 -4.25 7.61
C LYS A 97 -6.06 -4.22 6.56
N VAL A 98 -5.30 -3.12 6.46
CA VAL A 98 -4.09 -3.07 5.61
C VAL A 98 -3.11 -4.20 5.99
N ALA A 99 -2.86 -4.42 7.28
CA ALA A 99 -1.96 -5.49 7.73
C ALA A 99 -2.48 -6.89 7.35
N VAL A 100 -3.79 -7.13 7.46
CA VAL A 100 -4.41 -8.39 7.01
C VAL A 100 -4.28 -8.57 5.50
N ALA A 101 -4.56 -7.52 4.71
CA ALA A 101 -4.43 -7.55 3.26
C ALA A 101 -3.01 -7.89 2.80
N VAL A 102 -1.99 -7.30 3.45
CA VAL A 102 -0.58 -7.63 3.20
C VAL A 102 -0.27 -9.09 3.54
N GLN A 103 -0.75 -9.61 4.68
CA GLN A 103 -0.54 -11.01 5.06
C GLN A 103 -1.22 -11.98 4.08
N VAL A 104 -2.41 -11.65 3.58
CA VAL A 104 -3.08 -12.43 2.54
C VAL A 104 -2.29 -12.41 1.23
N ALA A 105 -1.87 -11.23 0.77
CA ALA A 105 -1.14 -11.08 -0.49
C ALA A 105 0.29 -11.68 -0.47
N THR A 106 0.87 -11.85 0.72
CA THR A 106 2.16 -12.50 0.92
C THR A 106 2.04 -13.99 1.25
N GLY A 107 0.83 -14.53 1.37
CA GLY A 107 0.57 -15.94 1.66
C GLY A 107 0.73 -16.33 3.13
N CYS A 108 0.91 -15.36 4.04
CA CYS A 108 0.98 -15.62 5.48
C CYS A 108 -0.40 -15.97 6.08
N LEU A 109 -1.48 -15.42 5.52
CA LEU A 109 -2.84 -15.76 5.90
C LEU A 109 -3.64 -16.28 4.70
N PRO A 110 -4.35 -17.41 4.82
CA PRO A 110 -5.26 -17.85 3.78
C PRO A 110 -6.50 -16.96 3.76
N LEU A 111 -6.94 -16.56 2.57
CA LEU A 111 -8.27 -15.98 2.36
C LEU A 111 -9.24 -17.11 2.03
N ILE A 112 -10.34 -17.19 2.77
CA ILE A 112 -11.41 -18.15 2.52
C ILE A 112 -12.53 -17.40 1.79
N SER A 113 -12.79 -17.78 0.54
CA SER A 113 -13.85 -17.25 -0.32
C SER A 113 -14.98 -18.26 -0.48
#